data_AF-A0A4Q5QBZ7-F1
#
_entry.id   AF-A0A4Q5QBZ7-F1
#
_cell.length_a   1.000
_cell.length_b   1.000
_cell.length_c   1.000
_cell.angle_alpha   90.00
_cell.angle_beta   90.00
_cell.angle_gamma   90.00
#
_symmetry.space_group_name_H-M   'P 1'
#
loop_
_entity.id
_entity.type
_entity.pdbx_description
1 polymer ?
#
loop_
_entity_poly.entity_id
_entity_poly.type
_entity_poly.pdbx_seq_one_letter_code
_entity_poly.pdbx_strand_id
1 'polypeptide(L)'
;MGAPIILLDHQPRRAAEAAQAGVDLQLSGRTHGGMVLSFDRVVARFNNGFDRGLYDIDGMSLYLSNGTAMWIGFAMRLGVPSEMTNIVLHAA
;
A
#
# COMPACT_ATOMS: atom_id res chain seq x y z
N MET A 1 25.68 -6.97 -9.67
CA MET A 1 24.56 -6.25 -9.04
C MET A 1 23.28 -6.79 -9.65
N GLY A 2 22.30 -7.17 -8.83
CA GLY A 2 20.99 -7.63 -9.33
C GLY A 2 20.16 -6.47 -9.86
N ALA A 3 19.18 -6.77 -10.72
CA ALA A 3 18.15 -5.79 -11.08
C ALA A 3 17.14 -5.67 -9.93
N PRO A 4 16.58 -4.48 -9.66
CA PRO A 4 15.58 -4.30 -8.62
C PRO A 4 14.31 -5.10 -8.94
N ILE A 5 13.75 -5.76 -7.94
CA ILE A 5 12.53 -6.55 -8.02
C ILE A 5 11.36 -5.72 -7.48
N ILE A 6 10.42 -5.40 -8.37
CA ILE A 6 9.20 -4.66 -8.04
C ILE A 6 8.00 -5.60 -8.08
N LEU A 7 7.29 -5.71 -6.96
CA LEU A 7 6.08 -6.52 -6.83
C LEU A 7 4.83 -5.64 -6.91
N LEU A 8 3.87 -6.05 -7.74
CA LEU A 8 2.51 -5.55 -7.70
C LEU A 8 1.63 -6.60 -7.01
N ASP A 9 1.19 -6.31 -5.79
CA ASP A 9 0.19 -7.12 -5.09
C ASP A 9 -0.93 -6.21 -4.62
N HIS A 10 -2.17 -6.55 -4.95
CA HIS A 10 -3.31 -5.78 -4.51
C HIS A 10 -3.39 -5.69 -2.98
N GLN A 11 -3.03 -6.75 -2.24
CA GLN A 11 -3.15 -6.80 -0.77
C GLN A 11 -1.77 -6.77 -0.09
N PRO A 12 -1.59 -5.99 0.97
CA PRO A 12 -0.29 -5.87 1.65
C PRO A 12 -0.03 -6.97 2.70
N ARG A 13 -0.95 -7.93 2.87
CA ARG A 13 -0.94 -8.90 3.99
C ARG A 13 0.31 -9.78 4.04
N ARG A 14 0.89 -10.07 2.88
CA ARG A 14 2.06 -10.94 2.73
C ARG A 14 3.35 -10.16 2.47
N ALA A 15 3.37 -8.86 2.80
CA ALA A 15 4.55 -8.02 2.56
C ALA A 15 5.82 -8.53 3.25
N ALA A 16 5.70 -9.14 4.44
CA ALA A 16 6.84 -9.77 5.11
C ALA A 16 7.40 -10.97 4.32
N GLU A 17 6.53 -11.77 3.70
CA GLU A 17 6.95 -12.90 2.84
C GLU A 17 7.59 -12.38 1.54
N ALA A 18 7.07 -11.27 0.98
CA ALA A 18 7.65 -10.62 -0.19
C ALA A 18 9.06 -10.07 0.09
N ALA A 19 9.25 -9.43 1.25
CA ALA A 19 10.57 -8.97 1.69
C ALA A 19 11.56 -10.14 1.82
N GLN A 20 11.16 -11.24 2.45
CA GLN A 20 11.98 -12.46 2.57
C GLN A 20 12.31 -13.11 1.22
N ALA A 21 11.46 -12.92 0.20
CA ALA A 21 11.69 -13.40 -1.16
C ALA A 21 12.64 -12.49 -1.97
N GLY A 22 13.14 -11.39 -1.39
CA GLY A 22 14.08 -10.47 -2.03
C GLY A 22 13.44 -9.40 -2.90
N VAL A 23 12.18 -9.03 -2.64
CA VAL A 23 11.53 -7.87 -3.28
C VAL A 23 12.13 -6.58 -2.72
N ASP A 24 12.42 -5.61 -3.60
CA ASP A 24 12.94 -4.30 -3.19
C ASP A 24 11.82 -3.27 -2.97
N LEU A 25 10.76 -3.36 -3.78
CA LEU A 25 9.59 -2.48 -3.73
C LEU A 25 8.29 -3.25 -3.98
N GLN A 26 7.35 -3.19 -3.05
CA GLN A 26 5.97 -3.66 -3.24
C GLN A 26 5.01 -2.48 -3.36
N LEU A 27 4.18 -2.49 -4.41
CA LEU A 27 3.09 -1.53 -4.60
C LEU A 27 1.76 -2.24 -4.34
N SER A 28 0.99 -1.67 -3.41
CA SER A 28 -0.28 -2.24 -2.95
C SER A 28 -1.38 -1.19 -2.81
N GLY A 29 -2.60 -1.68 -2.64
CA GLY A 29 -3.78 -0.86 -2.39
C GLY A 29 -4.71 -1.56 -1.41
N ARG A 30 -5.90 -1.97 -1.88
CA ARG A 30 -6.96 -2.68 -1.13
C ARG A 30 -7.67 -1.88 -0.04
N THR A 31 -6.97 -1.09 0.75
CA THR A 31 -7.52 -0.41 1.93
C THR A 31 -8.30 0.86 1.60
N HIS A 32 -8.06 1.46 0.43
CA HIS A 32 -8.46 2.83 0.08
C HIS A 32 -8.04 3.85 1.17
N GLY A 33 -7.00 3.53 1.95
CA GLY A 33 -6.58 4.27 3.13
C GLY A 33 -7.55 4.25 4.31
N GLY A 34 -8.61 3.43 4.27
CA GLY A 34 -9.79 3.61 5.13
C GLY A 34 -10.58 4.83 4.64
N MET A 35 -11.84 4.65 4.24
CA MET A 35 -12.60 5.73 3.61
C MET A 35 -13.02 6.85 4.56
N VAL A 36 -12.87 6.65 5.88
CA VAL A 36 -13.15 7.65 6.91
C VAL A 36 -12.00 7.68 7.89
N LEU A 37 -11.44 8.88 8.10
CA LEU A 37 -10.41 9.12 9.11
C LEU A 37 -10.92 8.65 10.50
N SER A 38 -10.10 7.89 11.24
CA SER A 38 -10.44 7.23 12.52
C SER A 38 -11.15 5.88 12.42
N PHE A 39 -11.67 5.47 11.24
CA PHE A 39 -12.09 4.09 10.97
C PHE A 39 -11.01 3.27 10.22
N ASP A 40 -9.96 3.94 9.76
CA ASP A 40 -8.76 3.38 9.14
C ASP A 40 -8.08 2.31 10.00
N ARG A 41 -8.00 2.49 11.33
CA ARG A 41 -7.42 1.48 12.24
C ARG A 41 -8.14 0.13 12.24
N VAL A 42 -9.46 0.12 11.99
CA VAL A 42 -10.22 -1.14 11.89
C VAL A 42 -9.86 -1.87 10.60
N VAL A 43 -9.76 -1.13 9.49
CA VAL A 43 -9.35 -1.67 8.18
C VAL A 43 -7.90 -2.15 8.21
N ALA A 44 -7.01 -1.41 8.88
CA ALA A 44 -5.61 -1.76 9.05
C ALA A 44 -5.43 -3.11 9.75
N ARG A 45 -6.28 -3.45 10.73
CA ARG A 45 -6.22 -4.75 11.42
C ARG A 45 -6.42 -5.93 10.47
N PHE A 46 -7.16 -5.76 9.38
CA PHE A 46 -7.33 -6.78 8.34
C PHE A 46 -6.18 -6.79 7.33
N ASN A 47 -5.18 -5.93 7.46
CA ASN A 47 -4.05 -5.76 6.55
C ASN A 47 -2.72 -5.75 7.33
N ASN A 48 -2.60 -6.54 8.39
CA ASN A 48 -1.42 -6.59 9.27
C ASN A 48 -0.99 -5.22 9.86
N GLY A 49 -1.94 -4.31 10.03
CA GLY A 49 -1.68 -2.97 10.56
C GLY A 49 -1.38 -1.91 9.51
N PHE A 50 -1.29 -2.28 8.22
CA PHE A 50 -1.05 -1.31 7.14
C PHE A 50 -2.34 -0.60 6.71
N ASP A 51 -2.30 0.73 6.61
CA ASP A 51 -3.43 1.55 6.16
C ASP A 51 -3.17 2.24 4.81
N ARG A 52 -2.15 3.11 4.72
CA ARG A 52 -1.76 3.93 3.56
C ARG A 52 -0.34 4.45 3.75
N GLY A 53 0.31 4.85 2.66
CA GLY A 53 1.64 5.45 2.69
C GLY A 53 2.78 4.45 2.54
N LEU A 54 3.98 4.84 2.97
CA LEU A 54 5.22 4.10 2.77
C LEU A 54 5.67 3.43 4.07
N TYR A 55 6.02 2.15 3.97
CA TYR A 55 6.50 1.32 5.07
C TYR A 55 7.84 0.69 4.69
N ASP A 56 8.71 0.51 5.68
CA ASP A 56 9.90 -0.33 5.56
C ASP A 56 9.59 -1.70 6.16
N ILE A 57 9.82 -2.75 5.39
CA ILE A 57 9.61 -4.15 5.77
C ILE A 57 10.91 -4.91 5.50
N ASP A 58 11.76 -5.01 6.52
CA ASP A 58 13.06 -5.70 6.43
C ASP A 58 13.92 -5.22 5.23
N GLY A 59 13.93 -3.91 4.96
CA GLY A 59 14.65 -3.30 3.84
C GLY A 59 13.90 -3.27 2.50
N MET A 60 12.73 -3.90 2.40
CA MET A 60 11.79 -3.71 1.29
C MET A 60 10.91 -2.48 1.55
N SER A 61 10.76 -1.62 0.54
CA SER A 61 9.75 -0.56 0.57
C SER A 61 8.36 -1.12 0.22
N LEU A 62 7.37 -0.91 1.09
CA LEU A 62 5.97 -1.20 0.82
C LEU A 62 5.19 0.12 0.69
N TYR A 63 4.63 0.39 -0.49
CA TYR A 63 3.78 1.56 -0.72
C TYR A 63 2.31 1.16 -0.85
N LEU A 64 1.45 1.70 0.02
CA LEU A 64 0.01 1.52 -0.02
C LEU A 64 -0.67 2.78 -0.53
N SER A 65 -1.27 2.67 -1.72
CA SER A 65 -2.04 3.77 -2.28
C SER A 65 -3.43 3.90 -1.65
N ASN A 66 -3.84 5.15 -1.48
CA ASN A 66 -5.20 5.54 -1.12
C ASN A 66 -6.24 5.25 -2.22
N GLY A 67 -5.81 4.96 -3.45
CA GLY A 67 -6.68 4.73 -4.60
C GLY A 67 -7.40 5.99 -5.10
N THR A 68 -7.85 5.94 -6.35
CA THR A 68 -8.42 7.08 -7.07
C THR A 68 -9.90 7.32 -6.74
N ALA A 69 -10.63 6.26 -6.41
CA ALA A 69 -12.07 6.27 -6.27
C ALA A 69 -12.55 5.55 -5.00
N MET A 70 -13.87 5.53 -4.86
CA MET A 70 -14.58 4.98 -3.71
C MET A 70 -14.67 3.45 -3.82
N TRP A 71 -14.75 2.78 -2.69
CA TRP A 71 -15.20 1.40 -2.67
C TRP A 71 -16.71 1.36 -2.86
N ILE A 72 -17.23 0.48 -3.71
CA ILE A 72 -18.67 0.38 -4.05
C ILE A 72 -19.57 0.24 -2.79
N GLY A 73 -19.06 -0.36 -1.71
CA GLY A 73 -19.79 -0.51 -0.45
C GLY A 73 -19.72 0.70 0.50
N PHE A 74 -19.07 1.80 0.12
CA PHE A 74 -19.00 3.03 0.92
C PHE A 74 -19.26 4.24 0.03
N ALA A 75 -20.41 4.84 0.22
CA ALA A 75 -20.86 5.97 -0.58
C ALA A 75 -20.20 7.31 -0.20
N MET A 76 -19.23 7.33 0.73
CA MET A 76 -18.55 8.56 1.16
C MET A 76 -17.06 8.36 1.43
N ARG A 77 -16.28 9.42 1.26
CA ARG A 77 -14.87 9.50 1.65
C ARG A 77 -14.66 10.76 2.47
N LEU A 78 -14.18 10.63 3.72
CA LEU A 78 -14.05 11.74 4.67
C LEU A 78 -12.66 11.76 5.29
N GLY A 79 -11.93 12.86 5.08
CA GLY A 79 -10.62 13.06 5.68
C GLY A 79 -9.49 12.19 5.13
N VAL A 80 -9.74 11.42 4.07
CA VAL A 80 -8.73 10.65 3.34
C VAL A 80 -8.78 11.08 1.87
N PRO A 81 -7.74 11.68 1.29
CA PRO A 81 -7.78 12.15 -0.09
C PRO A 81 -7.61 11.01 -1.10
N SER A 82 -8.23 11.15 -2.28
CA SER A 82 -7.90 10.29 -3.42
C SER A 82 -6.49 10.52 -3.92
N GLU A 83 -5.91 9.46 -4.47
CA GLU A 83 -4.51 9.44 -4.85
C GLU A 83 -4.34 8.74 -6.19
N MET A 84 -3.53 9.35 -7.05
CA MET A 84 -3.02 8.78 -8.29
C MET A 84 -1.52 8.95 -8.29
N THR A 85 -0.80 7.93 -7.85
CA THR A 85 0.64 8.02 -7.61
C THR A 85 1.42 7.86 -8.91
N ASN A 86 2.34 8.79 -9.16
CA ASN A 86 3.34 8.66 -10.21
C ASN A 86 4.66 8.17 -9.61
N ILE A 87 5.15 7.02 -10.06
CA ILE A 87 6.41 6.42 -9.60
C ILE A 87 7.39 6.49 -10.75
N VAL A 88 8.48 7.22 -10.53
CA VAL A 88 9.56 7.40 -11.51
C VAL A 88 10.77 6.64 -11.01
N LEU A 89 11.27 5.72 -11.84
CA LEU A 89 12.49 4.97 -11.54
C LEU A 89 13.68 5.66 -12.19
N HIS A 90 14.71 5.90 -11.39
CA HIS A 90 15.97 6.45 -11.85
C HIS A 90 17.05 5.38 -11.76
N ALA A 91 17.88 5.27 -12.81
CA ALA A 91 19.11 4.52 -12.70
C ALA A 91 20.05 5.21 -11.69
N ALA A 92 20.86 4.42 -10.99
CA ALA A 92 21.91 4.92 -10.12
C ALA A 92 23.04 5.60 -10.90
#